data_AF-A0A838UNJ7-F1
#
_entry.id   AF-A0A838UNJ7-F1
#
_cell.length_a   1.000
_cell.length_b   1.000
_cell.length_c   1.000
_cell.angle_alpha   90.00
_cell.angle_beta   90.00
_cell.angle_gamma   90.00
#
_symmetry.space_group_name_H-M   'P 1'
#
loop_
_entity.id
_entity.type
_entity.pdbx_description
1 polymer ?
#
loop_
_entity_poly.entity_id
_entity_poly.type
_entity_poly.pdbx_seq_one_letter_code
_entity_poly.pdbx_strand_id
1 'polypeptide(L)'
;MQPFPTLTTTMPHLDTLLGGGIPRGATALIVGVPGSGKTTLACQIIFDLVEAGKKALIFTTLSESTGSLIAHLRSYPFFRDEHLGGALQVLSLRQFLTGDLATAQTDIVQIARRHQADVILLDRMHSLMTSRPPPTRHANSFTLSAPTSRPAGSRPS
;
A
#
# COMPACT_ATOMS: atom_id res chain seq x y z
N MET A 1 -17.99 -19.75 11.34
CA MET A 1 -17.55 -18.55 10.60
C MET A 1 -16.15 -18.85 10.11
N GLN A 2 -15.93 -19.04 8.80
CA GLN A 2 -14.60 -19.39 8.31
C GLN A 2 -13.67 -18.17 8.37
N PRO A 3 -12.39 -18.33 8.76
CA PRO A 3 -11.46 -17.22 8.78
C PRO A 3 -11.26 -16.69 7.35
N PHE A 4 -11.35 -15.38 7.18
CA PHE A 4 -11.03 -14.76 5.89
C PHE A 4 -9.56 -15.04 5.54
N PRO A 5 -9.25 -15.36 4.28
CA PRO A 5 -7.85 -15.61 3.88
C PRO A 5 -7.00 -14.38 4.19
N THR A 6 -5.89 -14.56 4.90
CA THR A 6 -4.99 -13.47 5.31
C THR A 6 -3.76 -13.38 4.39
N LEU A 7 -3.18 -12.19 4.34
CA LEU A 7 -1.90 -11.88 3.76
C LEU A 7 -0.90 -11.70 4.89
N THR A 8 -0.03 -12.70 5.08
CA THR A 8 1.06 -12.67 6.06
C THR A 8 2.02 -11.55 5.72
N THR A 9 2.30 -10.64 6.65
CA THR A 9 3.21 -9.51 6.49
C THR A 9 4.67 -9.92 6.42
N THR A 10 4.96 -11.21 6.61
CA THR A 10 6.30 -11.84 6.67
C THR A 10 7.16 -11.35 7.84
N MET A 11 6.54 -10.59 8.76
CA MET A 11 7.11 -10.16 10.02
C MET A 11 6.43 -10.96 11.16
N PRO A 12 7.06 -12.01 11.72
CA PRO A 12 6.39 -12.94 12.64
C PRO A 12 5.71 -12.30 13.84
N HIS A 13 6.35 -11.28 14.44
CA HIS A 13 5.80 -10.55 15.57
C HIS A 13 4.57 -9.71 15.17
N LEU A 14 4.61 -9.07 14.01
CA LEU A 14 3.48 -8.28 13.50
C LEU A 14 2.32 -9.20 13.12
N ASP A 15 2.60 -10.32 12.45
CA ASP A 15 1.58 -11.30 12.11
C ASP A 15 0.89 -11.86 13.34
N THR A 16 1.64 -12.09 14.43
CA THR A 16 1.07 -12.50 15.72
C THR A 16 0.13 -11.43 16.29
N LEU A 17 0.55 -10.16 16.25
CA LEU A 17 -0.29 -9.04 16.72
C LEU A 17 -1.54 -8.84 15.86
N LEU A 18 -1.47 -9.16 14.56
CA LEU A 18 -2.59 -9.06 13.62
C LEU A 18 -3.49 -10.30 13.61
N GLY A 19 -3.14 -11.37 14.35
CA GLY A 19 -3.92 -12.61 14.38
C GLY A 19 -3.75 -13.47 13.12
N GLY A 20 -2.56 -13.47 12.52
CA GLY A 20 -2.22 -14.27 11.33
C GLY A 20 -2.01 -13.45 10.04
N GLY A 21 -1.85 -12.13 10.16
CA GLY A 21 -1.61 -11.21 9.05
C GLY A 21 -2.84 -10.37 8.68
N ILE A 22 -2.81 -9.76 7.51
CA ILE A 22 -3.81 -8.77 7.08
C ILE A 22 -4.94 -9.49 6.34
N PRO A 23 -6.20 -9.40 6.76
CA PRO A 23 -7.30 -10.05 6.03
C PRO A 23 -7.40 -9.54 4.59
N ARG A 24 -7.55 -10.44 3.61
CA ARG A 24 -7.77 -10.04 2.22
C ARG A 24 -9.09 -9.30 2.07
N GLY A 25 -9.13 -8.26 1.24
CA GLY A 25 -10.27 -7.35 1.14
C GLY A 25 -10.32 -6.29 2.24
N ALA A 26 -9.54 -6.42 3.31
CA ALA A 26 -9.54 -5.46 4.40
C ALA A 26 -8.60 -4.29 4.15
N THR A 27 -8.85 -3.23 4.90
CA THR A 27 -8.06 -2.01 4.94
C THR A 27 -7.39 -1.86 6.30
N ALA A 28 -6.05 -1.90 6.38
CA ALA A 28 -5.30 -1.75 7.64
C ALA A 28 -4.76 -0.32 7.83
N LEU A 29 -4.83 0.22 9.05
CA LEU A 29 -4.57 1.64 9.30
C LEU A 29 -3.29 1.91 10.13
N ILE A 30 -2.17 2.36 9.57
CA ILE A 30 -0.93 2.61 10.34
C ILE A 30 -0.90 4.04 10.92
N VAL A 31 -1.26 4.20 12.20
CA VAL A 31 -1.36 5.50 12.87
C VAL A 31 -0.14 5.84 13.73
N GLY A 32 0.27 7.11 13.79
CA GLY A 32 1.36 7.54 14.68
C GLY A 32 1.92 8.93 14.41
N VAL A 33 2.67 9.47 15.37
CA VAL A 33 3.27 10.82 15.30
C VAL A 33 4.26 10.96 14.13
N PRO A 34 4.40 12.14 13.50
CA PRO A 34 5.43 12.35 12.47
C PRO A 34 6.81 11.89 12.93
N GLY A 35 7.59 11.27 12.03
CA GLY A 35 8.89 10.70 12.38
C GLY A 35 8.86 9.33 13.06
N SER A 36 7.69 8.78 13.44
CA SER A 36 7.58 7.47 14.10
C SER A 36 7.86 6.24 13.20
N GLY A 37 8.40 6.42 12.00
CA GLY A 37 8.76 5.31 11.10
C GLY A 37 7.60 4.62 10.35
N LYS A 38 6.39 5.21 10.30
CA LYS A 38 5.22 4.59 9.62
C LYS A 38 5.48 4.21 8.16
N THR A 39 5.99 5.17 7.38
CA THR A 39 6.29 4.96 5.96
C THR A 39 7.37 3.88 5.82
N THR A 40 8.39 3.90 6.67
CA THR A 40 9.44 2.86 6.71
C THR A 40 8.84 1.48 6.98
N LEU A 41 8.00 1.33 8.02
CA LEU A 41 7.34 0.07 8.36
C LEU A 41 6.45 -0.42 7.21
N ALA A 42 5.63 0.48 6.65
CA ALA A 42 4.75 0.14 5.55
C ALA A 42 5.54 -0.33 4.32
N CYS A 43 6.62 0.37 3.97
CA CYS A 43 7.47 0.00 2.85
C CYS A 43 8.20 -1.32 3.13
N GLN A 44 8.69 -1.54 4.35
CA GLN A 44 9.30 -2.82 4.72
C GLN A 44 8.35 -4.00 4.48
N ILE A 45 7.09 -3.90 4.95
CA ILE A 45 6.06 -4.92 4.70
C ILE A 45 5.89 -5.15 3.20
N ILE A 46 5.86 -4.09 2.39
CA ILE A 46 5.72 -4.20 0.93
C ILE A 46 6.93 -4.92 0.30
N PHE A 47 8.15 -4.55 0.68
CA PHE A 47 9.36 -5.20 0.16
C PHE A 47 9.43 -6.67 0.56
N ASP A 48 9.13 -7.01 1.82
CA ASP A 48 9.16 -8.39 2.29
C ASP A 48 8.06 -9.24 1.62
N LEU A 49 6.89 -8.67 1.35
CA LEU A 49 5.84 -9.33 0.56
C LEU A 49 6.28 -9.59 -0.88
N VAL A 50 6.94 -8.61 -1.51
CA VAL A 50 7.43 -8.75 -2.89
C VAL A 50 8.53 -9.82 -2.96
N GLU A 51 9.42 -9.86 -1.96
CA GLU A 51 10.42 -10.92 -1.79
C GLU A 51 9.75 -12.30 -1.67
N ALA A 52 8.60 -12.39 -1.00
CA ALA A 52 7.77 -13.60 -0.90
C ALA A 52 6.95 -13.90 -2.18
N GLY A 53 7.28 -13.25 -3.31
CA GLY A 53 6.67 -13.48 -4.62
C GLY A 53 5.30 -12.82 -4.80
N LYS A 54 4.95 -11.83 -3.97
CA LYS A 54 3.74 -11.01 -4.15
C LYS A 54 3.99 -9.84 -5.09
N LYS A 55 2.90 -9.28 -5.60
CA LYS A 55 2.94 -8.04 -6.38
C LYS A 55 2.35 -6.90 -5.58
N ALA A 56 3.00 -5.74 -5.62
CA ALA A 56 2.60 -4.59 -4.84
C ALA A 56 2.59 -3.29 -5.65
N LEU A 57 1.66 -2.41 -5.28
CA LEU A 57 1.63 -1.02 -5.74
C LEU A 57 1.84 -0.09 -4.55
N ILE A 58 2.71 0.89 -4.72
CA ILE A 58 2.84 2.02 -3.81
C ILE A 58 2.36 3.26 -4.55
N PHE A 59 1.41 3.96 -3.96
CA PHE A 59 0.94 5.25 -4.43
C PHE A 59 1.43 6.36 -3.49
N THR A 60 2.23 7.29 -4.00
CA THR A 60 2.68 8.48 -3.26
C THR A 60 1.69 9.64 -3.45
N THR A 61 1.49 10.46 -2.42
CA THR A 61 0.61 11.63 -2.50
C THR A 61 1.23 12.83 -3.20
N LEU A 62 0.43 13.91 -3.32
CA LEU A 62 0.79 15.15 -3.99
C LEU A 62 2.00 15.90 -3.38
N SER A 63 2.38 15.64 -2.13
CA SER A 63 3.49 16.37 -1.49
C SER A 63 4.86 15.75 -1.76
N GLU A 64 4.93 14.45 -2.05
CA GLU A 64 6.19 13.71 -2.21
C GLU A 64 6.30 13.08 -3.60
N SER A 65 7.49 13.14 -4.20
CA SER A 65 7.75 12.48 -5.48
C SER A 65 8.08 11.01 -5.26
N THR A 66 7.78 10.17 -6.24
CA THR A 66 8.18 8.74 -6.22
C THR A 66 9.69 8.59 -6.06
N GLY A 67 10.47 9.48 -6.69
CA GLY A 67 11.92 9.52 -6.56
C GLY A 67 12.41 9.85 -5.15
N SER A 68 11.75 10.78 -4.44
CA SER A 68 12.08 11.10 -3.04
C SER A 68 11.86 9.90 -2.12
N LEU A 69 10.73 9.22 -2.26
CA LEU A 69 10.44 8.02 -1.49
C LEU A 69 11.48 6.93 -1.76
N ILE A 70 11.76 6.63 -3.04
CA ILE A 70 12.77 5.62 -3.41
C ILE A 70 14.15 6.00 -2.87
N ALA A 71 14.56 7.26 -2.99
CA ALA A 71 15.84 7.74 -2.45
C ALA A 71 15.93 7.58 -0.93
N HIS A 72 14.84 7.86 -0.20
CA HIS A 72 14.77 7.62 1.25
C HIS A 72 14.86 6.13 1.60
N LEU A 73 14.22 5.26 0.81
CA LEU A 73 14.20 3.82 1.09
C LEU A 73 15.54 3.12 0.78
N ARG A 74 16.36 3.66 -0.13
CA ARG A 74 17.65 3.07 -0.53
C ARG A 74 18.63 2.82 0.62
N SER A 75 18.54 3.57 1.72
CA SER A 75 19.40 3.36 2.88
C SER A 75 18.98 2.18 3.77
N TYR A 76 17.82 1.57 3.52
CA TYR A 76 17.28 0.52 4.38
C TYR A 76 17.67 -0.89 3.90
N PRO A 77 17.95 -1.84 4.81
CA PRO A 77 18.38 -3.19 4.45
C PRO A 77 17.37 -4.03 3.68
N PHE A 78 16.07 -3.69 3.73
CA PHE A 78 15.01 -4.38 2.98
C PHE A 78 14.90 -3.88 1.53
N PHE A 79 15.55 -2.77 1.18
CA PHE A 79 15.43 -2.19 -0.16
C PHE A 79 16.13 -3.06 -1.21
N ARG A 80 15.44 -3.35 -2.30
CA ARG A 80 15.93 -4.13 -3.43
C ARG A 80 15.54 -3.42 -4.72
N ASP A 81 16.52 -2.88 -5.45
CA ASP A 81 16.27 -2.10 -6.66
C ASP A 81 15.66 -2.99 -7.77
N GLU A 82 16.01 -4.28 -7.80
CA GLU A 82 15.51 -5.29 -8.74
C GLU A 82 13.98 -5.50 -8.70
N HIS A 83 13.33 -5.18 -7.58
CA HIS A 83 11.87 -5.30 -7.45
C HIS A 83 11.14 -4.15 -8.13
N LEU A 84 11.79 -2.99 -8.30
CA LEU A 84 11.20 -1.79 -8.86
C LEU A 84 10.92 -1.94 -10.35
N GLY A 85 9.72 -1.53 -10.78
CA GLY A 85 9.27 -1.62 -12.17
C GLY A 85 8.74 -3.00 -12.56
N GLY A 86 9.06 -4.04 -11.79
CA GLY A 86 8.54 -5.40 -11.94
C GLY A 86 7.42 -5.69 -10.94
N ALA A 87 7.74 -6.52 -9.94
CA ALA A 87 6.80 -6.95 -8.92
C ALA A 87 6.34 -5.80 -7.99
N LEU A 88 7.12 -4.73 -7.88
CA LEU A 88 6.78 -3.49 -7.18
C LEU A 88 6.69 -2.33 -8.16
N GLN A 89 5.55 -1.65 -8.24
CA GLN A 89 5.46 -0.35 -8.91
C GLN A 89 5.18 0.78 -7.94
N VAL A 90 5.91 1.88 -8.10
CA VAL A 90 5.75 3.11 -7.32
C VAL A 90 5.22 4.20 -8.23
N LEU A 91 4.00 4.65 -7.96
CA LEU A 91 3.23 5.55 -8.80
C LEU A 91 2.85 6.80 -8.01
N SER A 92 2.75 7.94 -8.69
CA SER A 92 2.28 9.16 -8.03
C SER A 92 0.79 9.32 -8.21
N LEU A 93 0.03 9.59 -7.15
CA LEU A 93 -1.42 9.81 -7.26
C LEU A 93 -1.77 11.03 -8.12
N ARG A 94 -0.88 12.01 -8.26
CA ARG A 94 -1.17 13.22 -9.05
C ARG A 94 -1.53 12.90 -10.49
N GLN A 95 -0.92 11.86 -11.07
CA GLN A 95 -1.17 11.47 -12.47
C GLN A 95 -2.59 10.93 -12.69
N PHE A 96 -3.28 10.55 -11.62
CA PHE A 96 -4.67 10.09 -11.66
C PHE A 96 -5.67 11.17 -11.23
N LEU A 97 -5.19 12.19 -10.51
CA LEU A 97 -6.01 13.31 -10.01
C LEU A 97 -6.09 14.48 -11.00
N THR A 98 -5.70 14.29 -12.26
CA THR A 98 -5.84 15.30 -13.33
C THR A 98 -7.28 15.46 -13.82
N GLY A 99 -8.14 14.47 -13.56
CA GLY A 99 -9.56 14.48 -13.90
C GLY A 99 -10.46 14.46 -12.66
N ASP A 100 -11.69 13.96 -12.81
CA ASP A 100 -12.58 13.75 -11.67
C ASP A 100 -12.17 12.53 -10.81
N LEU A 101 -12.70 12.48 -9.58
CA LEU A 101 -12.37 11.42 -8.62
C LEU A 101 -12.89 10.03 -9.07
N ALA A 102 -13.99 9.98 -9.81
CA ALA A 102 -14.57 8.72 -10.29
C ALA A 102 -13.67 8.06 -11.34
N THR A 103 -13.08 8.87 -12.21
CA THR A 103 -12.08 8.47 -13.20
C THR A 103 -10.81 8.01 -12.49
N ALA A 104 -10.31 8.80 -11.54
CA ALA A 104 -9.13 8.44 -10.73
C ALA A 104 -9.29 7.09 -10.03
N GLN A 105 -10.46 6.86 -9.40
CA GLN A 105 -10.78 5.59 -8.76
C GLN A 105 -10.78 4.43 -9.76
N THR A 106 -11.43 4.62 -10.90
CA THR A 106 -11.50 3.61 -11.97
C THR A 106 -10.11 3.26 -12.47
N ASP A 107 -9.24 4.25 -12.69
CA ASP A 107 -7.88 4.06 -13.16
C ASP A 107 -7.02 3.32 -12.15
N ILE A 108 -7.06 3.70 -10.86
CA ILE A 108 -6.32 3.04 -9.78
C ILE A 108 -6.74 1.56 -9.69
N VAL A 109 -8.04 1.26 -9.76
CA VAL A 109 -8.56 -0.11 -9.73
C VAL A 109 -8.11 -0.89 -10.96
N GLN A 110 -8.15 -0.29 -12.15
CA GLN A 110 -7.70 -0.94 -13.38
C GLN A 110 -6.19 -1.24 -13.34
N ILE A 111 -5.38 -0.32 -12.83
CA ILE A 111 -3.93 -0.52 -12.69
C ILE A 111 -3.64 -1.64 -11.70
N ALA A 112 -4.27 -1.64 -10.53
CA ALA A 112 -4.15 -2.73 -9.56
C ALA A 112 -4.50 -4.09 -10.17
N ARG A 113 -5.58 -4.16 -10.96
CA ARG A 113 -5.99 -5.40 -11.64
C ARG A 113 -5.01 -5.83 -12.72
N ARG A 114 -4.52 -4.90 -13.56
CA ARG A 114 -3.54 -5.19 -14.62
C ARG A 114 -2.19 -5.64 -14.05
N HIS A 115 -1.74 -4.97 -12.99
CA HIS A 115 -0.53 -5.36 -12.26
C HIS A 115 -0.70 -6.69 -11.52
N GLN A 116 -1.95 -7.09 -11.24
CA GLN A 116 -2.28 -8.22 -10.37
C GLN A 116 -1.75 -8.01 -8.95
N ALA A 117 -1.89 -6.79 -8.44
CA ALA A 117 -1.41 -6.41 -7.12
C ALA A 117 -2.12 -7.24 -6.04
N ASP A 118 -1.35 -7.86 -5.15
CA ASP A 118 -1.84 -8.51 -3.93
C ASP A 118 -2.08 -7.48 -2.81
N VAL A 119 -1.37 -6.35 -2.86
CA VAL A 119 -1.41 -5.30 -1.85
C VAL A 119 -1.21 -3.92 -2.48
N ILE A 120 -1.92 -2.93 -1.95
CA ILE A 120 -1.77 -1.53 -2.32
C ILE A 120 -1.42 -0.73 -1.08
N LEU A 121 -0.31 -0.02 -1.12
CA LEU A 121 0.09 0.96 -0.12
C LEU A 121 -0.24 2.36 -0.62
N LEU A 122 -1.03 3.10 0.16
CA LEU A 122 -1.25 4.53 -0.03
C LEU A 122 -0.42 5.29 1.01
N ASP A 123 0.70 5.90 0.61
CA ASP A 123 1.58 6.63 1.53
C ASP A 123 1.22 8.12 1.63
N ARG A 124 1.29 8.65 2.86
CA ARG A 124 1.11 10.06 3.28
C ARG A 124 -0.21 10.75 2.82
N MET A 125 -1.37 10.25 3.25
CA MET A 125 -2.71 10.86 2.99
C MET A 125 -3.01 12.20 3.71
N HIS A 126 -2.02 12.85 4.31
CA HIS A 126 -2.23 13.99 5.22
C HIS A 126 -2.93 15.21 4.57
N SER A 127 -2.89 15.35 3.24
CA SER A 127 -3.42 16.54 2.55
C SER A 127 -4.89 16.46 2.13
N LEU A 128 -5.54 15.28 2.19
CA LEU A 128 -6.94 15.13 1.76
C LEU A 128 -7.94 15.20 2.93
N MET A 129 -7.46 15.27 4.17
CA MET A 129 -8.32 15.33 5.37
C MET A 129 -8.40 16.71 6.03
N THR A 130 -7.73 17.73 5.49
CA THR A 130 -7.63 19.07 6.10
C THR A 130 -8.69 20.07 5.62
N SER A 131 -9.75 19.66 4.91
CA SER A 131 -10.90 20.54 4.65
C SER A 131 -11.89 20.57 5.83
N ARG A 132 -11.41 20.92 7.03
CA ARG A 132 -12.22 21.43 8.14
C ARG A 132 -11.28 22.07 9.18
N PRO A 133 -11.57 23.27 9.72
CA PRO A 133 -10.69 23.90 10.70
C PRO A 133 -10.65 23.08 12.00
N PRO A 134 -9.53 23.07 12.73
CA PRO A 134 -9.29 22.07 13.77
C PRO A 134 -9.93 22.47 15.10
N PRO A 135 -10.46 21.50 15.86
CA PRO A 135 -10.32 21.53 17.30
C PRO A 135 -9.47 20.33 17.73
N THR A 136 -8.24 20.63 18.13
CA THR A 136 -7.41 19.93 19.13
C THR A 136 -7.38 18.40 19.19
N ARG A 137 -6.13 17.89 19.15
CA ARG A 137 -5.60 16.54 19.41
C ARG A 137 -5.54 15.57 18.21
N HIS A 138 -4.30 15.27 17.85
CA HIS A 138 -3.85 14.60 16.65
C HIS A 138 -3.93 13.07 16.75
N ALA A 139 -4.59 12.45 15.78
CA ALA A 139 -4.45 11.03 15.46
C ALA A 139 -4.41 10.90 13.92
N ASN A 140 -3.25 10.57 13.35
CA ASN A 140 -3.05 10.46 11.90
C ASN A 140 -3.21 9.02 11.45
N SER A 141 -4.02 8.74 10.44
CA SER A 141 -4.42 7.38 10.08
C SER A 141 -4.07 7.01 8.62
N PHE A 142 -3.62 5.75 8.35
CA PHE A 142 -3.08 5.31 7.04
C PHE A 142 -3.60 3.98 6.50
N THR A 143 -4.44 3.96 5.46
CA THR A 143 -5.20 2.79 4.97
C THR A 143 -4.41 1.87 4.02
N LEU A 144 -4.45 0.56 4.25
CA LEU A 144 -3.81 -0.49 3.45
C LEU A 144 -4.87 -1.50 2.99
N SER A 145 -5.37 -1.36 1.76
CA SER A 145 -6.44 -2.21 1.23
C SER A 145 -5.88 -3.35 0.39
N ALA A 146 -6.26 -4.60 0.72
CA ALA A 146 -6.00 -5.76 -0.14
C ALA A 146 -7.16 -5.90 -1.16
N PRO A 147 -6.91 -5.92 -2.48
CA PRO A 147 -7.98 -6.06 -3.47
C PRO A 147 -8.70 -7.42 -3.38
N THR A 148 -10.00 -7.43 -3.70
CA THR A 148 -10.82 -8.64 -3.75
C THR A 148 -10.44 -9.54 -4.94
N SER A 149 -10.58 -10.84 -4.72
CA SER A 149 -10.00 -11.99 -5.45
C SER A 149 -9.93 -11.95 -6.98
N ARG A 150 -8.85 -12.56 -7.49
CA ARG A 150 -8.57 -12.94 -8.89
C ARG A 150 -9.68 -13.84 -9.48
N PRO A 151 -10.17 -13.62 -10.72
CA PRO A 151 -11.07 -14.58 -11.36
C PRO A 151 -10.30 -15.87 -11.70
N ALA A 152 -10.90 -17.02 -11.40
CA ALA A 152 -10.35 -18.35 -11.69
C ALA A 152 -10.20 -18.54 -13.22
N GLY A 153 -8.98 -18.82 -13.66
CA GLY A 153 -8.68 -19.06 -15.08
C GLY A 153 -9.24 -20.41 -15.56
N SER A 154 -9.94 -20.38 -16.69
CA SER A 154 -10.33 -21.55 -17.47
C SER A 154 -9.11 -22.19 -18.12
N ARG A 155 -8.93 -23.52 -17.93
CA ARG A 155 -7.97 -24.34 -18.68
C ARG A 155 -8.42 -24.46 -20.14
N PRO A 156 -7.53 -24.38 -21.14
CA PRO A 156 -7.87 -24.82 -22.49
C PRO A 156 -7.84 -26.35 -22.56
N SER A 157 -8.72 -26.88 -23.41
CA SER A 157 -8.83 -28.29 -23.79
C SER A 157 -7.82 -28.64 -24.87
#